data_AF-A0A3N9U1E7-F1
#
_entry.id   AF-A0A3N9U1E7-F1
#
_cell.length_a   1.000
_cell.length_b   1.000
_cell.length_c   1.000
_cell.angle_alpha   90.00
_cell.angle_beta   90.00
_cell.angle_gamma   90.00
#
_symmetry.space_group_name_H-M   'P 1'
#
loop_
_entity.id
_entity.type
_entity.pdbx_description
1 polymer ?
#
loop_
_entity_poly.entity_id
_entity_poly.type
_entity_poly.pdbx_seq_one_letter_code
_entity_poly.pdbx_strand_id
1 'polypeptide(L)'
;MLTKLLSKLDVLTIGVAAYGYSRRWINKCELGYLASAVVEKNRLSEDSELIYLSAPGILEDEELDKLVHIAIKDEKEDAMKKIWLLCHLLEIEQSEMKEDDKLATLQDVYVKFNYPENMSACSIYSQDKTPPLMAMSCLISKLEKDTESF
;
A
#
# COMPACT_ATOMS: atom_id res chain seq x y z
N MET A 1 -7.06 0.58 9.02
CA MET A 1 -5.85 1.43 9.01
C MET A 1 -4.72 0.64 8.37
N LEU A 2 -4.46 0.97 7.10
CA LEU A 2 -3.48 0.34 6.21
C LEU A 2 -2.09 0.19 6.84
N THR A 3 -1.69 1.15 7.68
CA THR A 3 -0.42 1.14 8.42
C THR A 3 -0.23 -0.10 9.30
N LYS A 4 -1.30 -0.60 9.94
CA LYS A 4 -1.25 -1.83 10.76
C LYS A 4 -1.15 -3.10 9.92
N LEU A 5 -1.66 -3.08 8.68
CA LEU A 5 -1.58 -4.22 7.76
C LEU A 5 -0.16 -4.34 7.21
N LEU A 6 0.46 -3.22 6.85
CA LEU A 6 1.85 -3.20 6.39
C LEU A 6 2.83 -3.79 7.41
N SER A 7 2.69 -3.43 8.69
CA SER A 7 3.52 -4.00 9.75
C SER A 7 3.28 -5.50 9.99
N LYS A 8 2.06 -5.99 9.72
CA LYS A 8 1.72 -7.43 9.88
C LYS A 8 2.24 -8.30 8.75
N LEU A 9 2.28 -7.77 7.54
CA LEU A 9 2.73 -8.46 6.33
C LEU A 9 4.26 -8.59 6.24
N ASP A 10 5.00 -8.02 7.21
CA ASP A 10 6.46 -7.98 7.30
C ASP A 10 7.21 -7.36 6.10
N VAL A 11 6.47 -6.77 5.15
CA VAL A 11 6.98 -6.18 3.89
C VAL A 11 7.16 -4.67 3.93
N LEU A 12 7.13 -4.10 5.14
CA LEU A 12 7.29 -2.68 5.32
C LEU A 12 8.76 -2.27 5.06
N THR A 13 8.96 -1.53 3.97
CA THR A 13 10.21 -0.84 3.64
C THR A 13 9.99 0.68 3.60
N ILE A 14 11.07 1.45 3.55
CA ILE A 14 10.95 2.91 3.42
C ILE A 14 10.39 3.31 2.06
N GLY A 15 10.75 2.61 0.97
CA GLY A 15 10.21 2.87 -0.35
C GLY A 15 8.70 2.66 -0.34
N VAL A 16 8.21 1.57 0.28
CA VAL A 16 6.76 1.32 0.42
C VAL A 16 6.08 2.46 1.18
N ALA A 17 6.62 2.90 2.31
CA ALA A 17 6.04 4.00 3.08
C ALA A 17 6.04 5.33 2.29
N ALA A 18 7.17 5.68 1.67
CA ALA A 18 7.34 6.87 0.84
C ALA A 18 6.39 6.86 -0.37
N TYR A 19 6.22 5.70 -1.00
CA TYR A 19 5.30 5.53 -2.12
C TYR A 19 3.85 5.81 -1.71
N GLY A 20 3.40 5.29 -0.57
CA GLY A 20 2.06 5.57 -0.04
C GLY A 20 1.83 7.06 0.24
N TYR A 21 2.84 7.75 0.76
CA TYR A 21 2.80 9.20 0.96
C TYR A 21 2.71 9.96 -0.36
N SER A 22 3.54 9.60 -1.35
CA SER A 22 3.53 10.24 -2.68
C SER A 22 2.17 10.12 -3.39
N ARG A 23 1.45 9.02 -3.16
CA ARG A 23 0.10 8.75 -3.68
C ARG A 23 -1.02 9.33 -2.81
N ARG A 24 -0.67 9.99 -1.69
CA ARG A 24 -1.60 10.56 -0.69
C ARG A 24 -2.53 9.51 -0.06
N TRP A 25 -2.08 8.27 0.03
CA TRP A 25 -2.81 7.20 0.74
C TRP A 25 -2.58 7.24 2.25
N ILE A 26 -1.46 7.84 2.66
CA ILE A 26 -1.13 8.13 4.05
C ILE A 26 -0.70 9.59 4.20
N ASN A 27 -0.83 10.11 5.42
CA ASN A 27 -0.40 11.46 5.76
C ASN A 27 1.04 11.52 6.32
N LYS A 28 1.55 12.73 6.55
CA LYS A 28 2.91 12.99 7.04
C LYS A 28 3.18 12.32 8.40
N CYS A 29 2.19 12.25 9.29
CA CYS A 29 2.33 11.58 10.58
C CYS A 29 2.43 10.06 10.44
N GLU A 30 1.60 9.48 9.57
CA GLU A 30 1.63 8.05 9.26
C GLU A 30 2.94 7.62 8.58
N LEU A 31 3.49 8.47 7.70
CA LEU A 31 4.83 8.27 7.12
C LEU A 31 5.90 8.19 8.21
N GLY A 32 5.91 9.14 9.16
CA GLY A 32 6.87 9.13 10.27
C GLY A 32 6.75 7.89 11.15
N TYR A 33 5.52 7.45 11.42
CA TYR A 33 5.27 6.22 12.17
C TYR A 33 5.83 4.98 11.44
N LEU A 34 5.56 4.85 10.14
CA LEU A 34 6.06 3.73 9.34
C LEU A 34 7.58 3.76 9.20
N ALA A 35 8.18 4.93 8.95
CA ALA A 35 9.63 5.08 8.86
C ALA A 35 10.31 4.74 10.19
N SER A 36 9.73 5.16 11.33
CA SER A 36 10.22 4.78 12.66
C SER A 36 10.19 3.26 12.85
N ALA A 37 9.11 2.59 12.44
CA ALA A 37 9.00 1.14 12.51
C ALA A 37 10.05 0.41 11.65
N VAL A 38 10.40 0.96 10.47
CA VAL A 38 11.48 0.44 9.62
C VAL A 38 12.84 0.58 10.30
N VAL A 39 13.13 1.74 10.89
CA VAL A 39 14.38 2.00 11.62
C VAL A 39 14.53 1.05 12.81
N GLU A 40 13.47 0.87 13.60
CA GLU A 40 13.46 -0.07 14.73
C GLU A 40 13.70 -1.52 14.30
N LYS A 41 13.13 -1.94 13.16
CA LYS A 41 13.30 -3.29 12.60
C LYS A 41 14.73 -3.51 12.09
N ASN A 42 15.32 -2.52 11.41
CA ASN A 42 16.63 -2.63 10.78
C ASN A 42 17.81 -2.43 11.75
N ARG A 43 17.56 -1.99 12.99
CA ARG A 43 18.48 -1.86 14.16
C ARG A 43 19.84 -1.16 13.96
N LEU A 44 20.34 -0.89 12.76
CA LEU A 44 21.73 -0.51 12.49
C LEU A 44 21.96 0.24 11.16
N SER A 45 20.92 0.72 10.46
CA SER A 45 21.17 1.54 9.25
C SER A 45 21.61 2.95 9.65
N GLU A 46 22.87 3.29 9.38
CA GLU A 46 23.38 4.67 9.46
C GLU A 46 22.83 5.59 8.35
N ASP A 47 21.85 5.11 7.57
CA ASP A 47 21.20 5.85 6.51
C ASP A 47 20.48 7.07 7.11
N SER A 48 21.19 8.19 7.09
CA SER A 48 20.71 9.49 7.57
C SER A 48 19.33 9.85 7.02
N GLU A 49 19.05 9.46 5.79
CA GLU A 49 17.77 9.67 5.08
C GLU A 49 16.60 8.94 5.76
N LEU A 50 16.80 7.71 6.28
CA LEU A 50 15.80 6.97 7.05
C LEU A 50 15.48 7.68 8.38
N ILE A 51 16.50 8.23 9.02
CA ILE A 51 16.35 8.97 10.29
C ILE A 51 15.52 10.23 10.07
N TYR A 52 15.77 10.98 8.98
CA TYR A 52 14.99 12.18 8.66
C TYR A 52 13.52 11.86 8.34
N LEU A 53 13.25 10.77 7.61
CA LEU A 53 11.88 10.34 7.30
C LEU A 53 11.10 9.84 8.53
N SER A 54 11.79 9.40 9.60
CA SER A 54 11.15 9.02 10.87
C SER A 54 10.59 10.23 11.64
N ALA A 55 11.11 11.43 11.38
CA ALA A 55 10.70 12.68 12.01
C ALA A 55 10.32 13.75 10.96
N PRO A 56 9.32 13.48 10.09
CA PRO A 56 9.06 14.31 8.92
C PRO A 56 8.56 15.72 9.29
N GLY A 57 8.06 15.92 10.52
CA GLY A 57 7.62 17.22 11.03
C GLY A 57 8.74 18.26 11.19
N ILE A 58 10.01 17.83 11.18
CA ILE A 58 11.18 18.72 11.24
C ILE A 58 11.56 19.24 9.85
N LEU A 59 11.15 18.53 8.79
CA LEU A 59 11.49 18.83 7.41
C LEU A 59 10.49 19.81 6.79
N GLU A 60 11.03 20.74 6.02
CA GLU A 60 10.24 21.51 5.07
C GLU A 60 9.67 20.58 3.98
N ASP A 61 8.53 20.95 3.41
CA ASP A 61 7.81 20.06 2.49
C ASP A 61 8.62 19.76 1.22
N GLU A 62 9.43 20.72 0.73
CA GLU A 62 10.32 20.50 -0.42
C GLU A 62 11.45 19.49 -0.12
N GLU A 63 11.96 19.46 1.11
CA GLU A 63 13.00 18.51 1.52
C GLU A 63 12.42 17.11 1.71
N LEU A 64 11.22 17.04 2.30
CA LEU A 64 10.48 15.80 2.44
C LEU A 64 10.18 15.18 1.08
N ASP A 65 9.72 15.97 0.11
CA ASP A 65 9.42 15.50 -1.24
C ASP A 65 10.66 14.93 -1.95
N LYS A 66 11.85 15.53 -1.73
CA LYS A 66 13.11 15.02 -2.28
C LYS A 66 13.47 13.66 -1.67
N LEU A 67 13.40 13.53 -0.35
CA LEU A 67 13.71 12.28 0.34
C LEU A 67 12.74 11.15 -0.06
N VAL A 68 11.45 11.47 -0.19
CA VAL A 68 10.43 10.55 -0.69
C VAL A 68 10.77 10.07 -2.11
N HIS A 69 11.19 10.97 -3.01
CA HIS A 69 11.58 10.59 -4.36
C HIS A 69 12.82 9.70 -4.42
N ILE A 70 13.79 9.91 -3.52
CA ILE A 70 15.00 9.07 -3.42
C ILE A 70 14.58 7.66 -2.95
N ALA A 71 13.84 7.58 -1.85
CA ALA A 71 13.38 6.31 -1.29
C ALA A 71 12.55 5.47 -2.27
N ILE A 72 11.74 6.11 -3.13
CA ILE A 72 10.97 5.41 -4.17
C ILE A 72 11.86 4.89 -5.29
N LYS A 73 12.91 5.63 -5.68
CA LYS A 73 13.77 5.24 -6.81
C LYS A 73 14.63 4.00 -6.53
N ASP A 74 14.96 3.76 -5.28
CA ASP A 74 15.78 2.63 -4.87
C ASP A 74 15.00 1.30 -4.85
N GLU A 75 13.67 1.36 -4.92
CA GLU A 75 12.79 0.20 -4.92
C GLU A 75 11.99 0.05 -6.22
N LYS A 76 11.55 -1.18 -6.52
CA LYS A 76 10.73 -1.45 -7.72
C LYS A 76 9.31 -0.91 -7.50
N GLU A 77 8.92 0.13 -8.24
CA GLU A 77 7.59 0.76 -8.14
C GLU A 77 6.44 -0.26 -8.25
N ASP A 78 6.55 -1.23 -9.16
CA ASP A 78 5.54 -2.29 -9.32
C ASP A 78 5.36 -3.15 -8.06
N ALA A 79 6.44 -3.43 -7.33
CA ALA A 79 6.38 -4.19 -6.08
C ALA A 79 5.68 -3.37 -4.98
N MET A 80 6.08 -2.10 -4.82
CA MET A 80 5.44 -1.19 -3.86
C MET A 80 3.95 -1.02 -4.15
N LYS A 81 3.60 -0.85 -5.43
CA LYS A 81 2.21 -0.75 -5.88
C LYS A 81 1.40 -2.01 -5.53
N LYS A 82 1.96 -3.20 -5.74
CA LYS A 82 1.32 -4.49 -5.37
C LYS A 82 1.09 -4.61 -3.87
N ILE A 83 2.06 -4.21 -3.04
CA ILE A 83 1.94 -4.23 -1.58
C ILE A 83 0.79 -3.33 -1.12
N TRP A 84 0.72 -2.11 -1.62
CA TRP A 84 -0.37 -1.19 -1.29
C TRP A 84 -1.73 -1.69 -1.78
N LEU A 85 -1.78 -2.26 -2.99
CA LEU A 85 -3.01 -2.89 -3.50
C LEU A 85 -3.47 -3.99 -2.54
N LEU A 86 -2.58 -4.90 -2.13
CA LEU A 86 -2.88 -5.95 -1.18
C LEU A 86 -3.43 -5.38 0.14
N CYS A 87 -2.81 -4.33 0.69
CA CYS A 87 -3.30 -3.71 1.92
C CYS A 87 -4.72 -3.13 1.78
N HIS A 88 -5.03 -2.47 0.66
CA HIS A 88 -6.37 -1.96 0.41
C HIS A 88 -7.41 -3.08 0.26
N LEU A 89 -7.07 -4.17 -0.42
CA LEU A 89 -7.98 -5.30 -0.60
C LEU A 89 -8.23 -6.04 0.72
N LEU A 90 -7.19 -6.24 1.52
CA LEU A 90 -7.33 -6.82 2.87
C LEU A 90 -8.18 -5.93 3.79
N GLU A 91 -8.07 -4.61 3.68
CA GLU A 91 -8.91 -3.69 4.44
C GLU A 91 -10.39 -3.83 4.04
N ILE A 92 -10.70 -3.98 2.75
CA ILE A 92 -12.06 -4.27 2.28
C ILE A 92 -12.53 -5.64 2.80
N GLU A 93 -11.70 -6.67 2.68
CA GLU A 93 -12.05 -8.04 3.10
C GLU A 93 -12.39 -8.10 4.59
N GLN A 94 -11.52 -7.52 5.43
CA GLN A 94 -11.64 -7.54 6.89
C GLN A 94 -12.68 -6.55 7.44
N SER A 95 -13.20 -5.65 6.61
CA SER A 95 -14.23 -4.70 7.05
C SER A 95 -15.58 -5.39 7.30
N GLU A 96 -16.35 -4.83 8.24
CA GLU A 96 -17.75 -5.20 8.49
C GLU A 96 -18.73 -4.50 7.52
N MET A 97 -18.23 -3.95 6.41
CA MET A 97 -19.05 -3.30 5.39
C MET A 97 -20.04 -4.29 4.77
N LYS A 98 -21.20 -3.77 4.34
CA LYS A 98 -22.15 -4.55 3.54
C LYS A 98 -21.55 -4.87 2.18
N GLU A 99 -22.09 -5.89 1.53
CA GLU A 99 -21.59 -6.35 0.23
C GLU A 99 -21.53 -5.24 -0.82
N ASP A 100 -22.62 -4.47 -0.97
CA ASP A 100 -22.69 -3.35 -1.91
C ASP A 100 -21.64 -2.26 -1.62
N ASP A 101 -21.41 -1.97 -0.34
CA ASP A 101 -20.41 -0.99 0.10
C ASP A 101 -18.97 -1.51 -0.17
N LYS A 102 -18.73 -2.82 0.01
CA LYS A 102 -17.46 -3.46 -0.37
C LYS A 102 -17.22 -3.37 -1.87
N LEU A 103 -18.25 -3.60 -2.68
CA LEU A 103 -18.17 -3.53 -4.14
C LEU A 103 -17.85 -2.10 -4.62
N ALA A 104 -18.53 -1.09 -4.06
CA ALA A 104 -18.25 0.30 -4.39
C ALA A 104 -16.80 0.68 -4.02
N THR A 105 -16.36 0.30 -2.82
CA THR A 105 -14.97 0.56 -2.36
C THR A 105 -13.94 -0.18 -3.22
N LEU A 106 -14.24 -1.41 -3.64
CA LEU A 106 -13.37 -2.21 -4.51
C LEU A 106 -13.19 -1.56 -5.89
N GLN A 107 -14.26 -1.04 -6.47
CA GLN A 107 -14.20 -0.30 -7.73
C GLN A 107 -13.30 0.93 -7.60
N ASP A 108 -13.46 1.72 -6.54
CA ASP A 108 -12.61 2.89 -6.27
C ASP A 108 -11.13 2.53 -6.12
N VAL A 109 -10.83 1.42 -5.44
CA VAL A 109 -9.46 0.91 -5.32
C VAL A 109 -8.91 0.52 -6.68
N TYR A 110 -9.65 -0.23 -7.49
CA TYR A 110 -9.15 -0.63 -8.81
C TYR A 110 -8.96 0.55 -9.78
N VAL A 111 -9.80 1.60 -9.71
CA VAL A 111 -9.56 2.87 -10.41
C VAL A 111 -8.22 3.45 -9.96
N LYS A 112 -8.04 3.64 -8.64
CA LYS A 112 -6.85 4.29 -8.05
C LYS A 112 -5.55 3.59 -8.42
N PHE A 113 -5.59 2.27 -8.56
CA PHE A 113 -4.42 1.45 -8.87
C PHE A 113 -4.24 1.19 -10.38
N ASN A 114 -5.05 1.79 -11.26
CA ASN A 114 -5.02 1.54 -12.71
C ASN A 114 -4.99 0.02 -13.00
N TYR A 115 -5.93 -0.73 -12.41
CA TYR A 115 -6.03 -2.18 -12.54
C TYR A 115 -7.25 -2.59 -13.40
N PRO A 116 -7.32 -2.17 -14.68
CA PRO A 116 -8.53 -2.27 -15.49
C PRO A 116 -8.96 -3.71 -15.75
N GLU A 117 -8.02 -4.66 -15.79
CA GLU A 117 -8.31 -6.08 -16.02
C GLU A 117 -9.16 -6.70 -14.91
N ASN A 118 -9.06 -6.18 -13.68
CA ASN A 118 -9.86 -6.66 -12.55
C ASN A 118 -11.12 -5.81 -12.32
N MET A 119 -11.23 -4.65 -12.99
CA MET A 119 -12.43 -3.81 -12.97
C MET A 119 -13.58 -4.43 -13.76
N SER A 120 -13.30 -5.14 -14.85
CA SER A 120 -14.35 -5.83 -15.62
C SER A 120 -15.10 -6.83 -14.76
N ALA A 121 -14.38 -7.60 -13.94
CA ALA A 121 -14.95 -8.55 -12.99
C ALA A 121 -15.78 -7.89 -11.86
N CYS A 122 -15.63 -6.58 -11.64
CA CYS A 122 -16.34 -5.82 -10.60
C CYS A 122 -17.58 -5.07 -11.07
N SER A 123 -17.88 -5.12 -12.37
CA SER A 123 -19.11 -4.53 -12.90
C SER A 123 -20.29 -5.47 -12.66
N ILE A 124 -21.44 -4.92 -12.26
CA ILE A 124 -22.72 -5.65 -12.25
C ILE A 124 -23.15 -6.13 -13.65
N TYR A 125 -22.52 -5.61 -14.71
CA TYR A 125 -22.71 -6.01 -16.11
C TYR A 125 -21.61 -6.95 -16.62
N SER A 126 -20.73 -7.41 -15.73
CA SER A 126 -19.70 -8.38 -16.06
C SER A 126 -20.33 -9.67 -16.60
N GLN A 127 -19.82 -10.15 -17.74
CA GLN A 127 -20.14 -11.50 -18.22
C GLN A 127 -19.24 -12.57 -17.56
N ASP A 128 -18.34 -12.17 -16.66
CA ASP A 128 -17.54 -13.12 -15.91
C ASP A 128 -18.42 -13.94 -14.97
N LYS A 129 -18.15 -15.25 -14.93
CA LYS A 129 -18.88 -16.20 -14.08
C LYS A 129 -18.48 -16.11 -12.60
N THR A 130 -17.47 -15.30 -12.27
CA THR A 130 -16.91 -15.20 -10.93
C THR A 130 -17.42 -13.93 -10.25
N PRO A 131 -18.07 -14.03 -9.08
CA PRO A 131 -18.48 -12.86 -8.30
C PRO A 131 -17.29 -11.94 -8.00
N PRO A 132 -17.45 -10.60 -8.04
CA PRO A 132 -16.37 -9.64 -7.83
C PRO A 132 -15.55 -9.86 -6.55
N LEU A 133 -16.24 -10.14 -5.43
CA LEU A 133 -15.58 -10.39 -4.14
C LEU A 133 -14.81 -11.72 -4.12
N MET A 134 -15.27 -12.73 -4.87
CA MET A 134 -14.49 -13.95 -5.06
C MET A 134 -13.23 -13.68 -5.89
N ALA A 135 -13.34 -12.87 -6.96
CA ALA A 135 -12.19 -12.46 -7.76
C ALA A 135 -11.18 -11.66 -6.93
N MET A 136 -11.66 -10.78 -6.04
CA MET A 136 -10.85 -10.06 -5.06
C MET A 136 -10.08 -11.02 -4.14
N SER A 137 -10.74 -12.00 -3.52
CA SER A 137 -10.04 -12.96 -2.65
C SER A 137 -9.01 -13.79 -3.42
N CYS A 138 -9.27 -14.18 -4.68
CA CYS A 138 -8.26 -14.83 -5.51
C CYS A 138 -7.04 -13.93 -5.78
N LEU A 139 -7.28 -12.63 -6.00
CA LEU A 139 -6.21 -11.64 -6.19
C LEU A 139 -5.40 -11.44 -4.91
N ILE A 140 -6.04 -11.35 -3.75
CA ILE A 140 -5.38 -11.28 -2.44
C ILE A 140 -4.41 -12.46 -2.30
N SER A 141 -4.90 -13.70 -2.49
CA SER A 141 -4.04 -14.89 -2.37
C SER A 141 -2.88 -14.92 -3.37
N LYS A 142 -3.06 -14.35 -4.57
CA LYS A 142 -1.98 -14.23 -5.55
C LYS A 142 -0.93 -13.20 -5.10
N LEU A 143 -1.39 -12.04 -4.63
CA LEU A 143 -0.52 -10.97 -4.16
C LEU A 143 0.24 -11.37 -2.90
N GLU A 144 -0.37 -12.09 -1.96
CA GLU A 144 0.32 -12.63 -0.78
C GLU A 144 1.48 -13.54 -1.16
N LYS A 145 1.26 -14.49 -2.09
CA LYS A 145 2.32 -15.39 -2.58
C LYS A 145 3.45 -14.66 -3.31
N ASP A 146 3.08 -13.69 -4.15
CA ASP A 146 4.06 -12.83 -4.81
C ASP A 146 4.89 -12.07 -3.77
N THR A 147 4.26 -11.63 -2.68
CA THR A 147 4.86 -10.82 -1.61
C THR A 147 5.79 -11.64 -0.69
N GLU A 148 5.48 -12.91 -0.42
CA GLU A 148 6.38 -13.86 0.28
C GLU A 148 7.64 -14.23 -0.51
N SER A 149 7.67 -13.91 -1.81
CA SER A 149 8.79 -14.23 -2.71
C SER A 149 9.79 -13.06 -2.89
N PHE A 150 9.59 -11.95 -2.17
CA PHE A 150 10.52 -10.80 -2.13
C PHE A 150 11.49 -10.91 -0.95
#